data_AF-A0A7C4YBY6-F1
#
_entry.id   AF-A0A7C4YBY6-F1
#
_cell.length_a   1.000
_cell.length_b   1.000
_cell.length_c   1.000
_cell.angle_alpha   90.00
_cell.angle_beta   90.00
_cell.angle_gamma   90.00
#
_symmetry.space_group_name_H-M   'P 1'
#
loop_
_entity.id
_entity.type
_entity.pdbx_description
1 polymer ?
#
loop_
_entity_poly.entity_id
_entity_poly.type
_entity_poly.pdbx_seq_one_letter_code
_entity_poly.pdbx_strand_id
1 'polypeptide(L)'
;MQVLARGSLGGRMALRFLPAAILAPWLIGGLRLLGERSGLYGTELGVALFASSNIIIFALLIWWNARWLNRAEDDRIQVAEVLRRANAELEQRVQVRTAELEESAKALQAREEQFRAVAETAAEAIISADTSGRITYFNPAAESMFGRTAAEALGMPITVLMPERFRALHNGGWSRYLETGEPHVVGRTVELTGLRSDNSEFPLELSLAHWRTTVGTFFTAIIRDISERKQSEDQVRQINVQLAAANTELESFSYSISHDLRAPLRSIAGFSEALLVDYREKLDGKGQDYLQRVRAAAHRMGGAHRRSAQSLAAQPASHS
;
A
#
# COMPACT_ATOMS: atom_id res chain seq x y z
N MET A 1 -58.04 -0.30 -48.67
CA MET A 1 -59.05 -0.45 -47.60
C MET A 1 -58.35 -0.64 -46.22
N GLN A 2 -57.50 0.31 -45.80
CA GLN A 2 -56.72 0.24 -44.54
C GLN A 2 -57.26 1.15 -43.42
N VAL A 3 -58.34 1.88 -43.68
CA VAL A 3 -58.93 2.86 -42.74
C VAL A 3 -59.58 2.19 -41.50
N LEU A 4 -59.76 0.86 -41.53
CA LEU A 4 -60.32 0.06 -40.43
C LEU A 4 -59.26 -0.81 -39.71
N ALA A 5 -57.96 -0.48 -39.83
CA ALA A 5 -56.94 -1.14 -39.04
C ALA A 5 -57.07 -0.75 -37.55
N ARG A 6 -57.12 -1.76 -36.67
CA ARG A 6 -57.46 -1.70 -35.23
C ARG A 6 -56.56 -0.81 -34.35
N GLY A 7 -55.61 -0.06 -34.92
CA GLY A 7 -54.65 0.80 -34.22
C GLY A 7 -54.66 2.29 -34.60
N SER A 8 -55.29 2.69 -35.72
CA SER A 8 -55.34 4.10 -36.12
C SER A 8 -56.44 4.86 -35.38
N LEU A 9 -56.25 6.16 -35.15
CA LEU A 9 -57.29 7.00 -34.53
C LEU A 9 -58.59 6.97 -35.35
N GLY A 10 -58.47 7.03 -36.68
CA GLY A 10 -59.60 6.95 -37.61
C GLY A 10 -60.35 5.60 -37.55
N GLY A 11 -59.65 4.48 -37.37
CA GLY A 11 -60.27 3.16 -37.23
C GLY A 11 -61.09 3.02 -35.95
N ARG A 12 -60.57 3.53 -34.82
CA ARG A 12 -61.30 3.54 -33.53
C ARG A 12 -62.50 4.50 -33.55
N MET A 13 -62.40 5.62 -34.27
CA MET A 13 -63.52 6.53 -34.51
C MET A 13 -64.62 5.87 -35.33
N ALA A 14 -64.27 5.27 -36.47
CA ALA A 14 -65.24 4.60 -37.34
C ALA A 14 -66.02 3.52 -36.58
N LEU A 15 -65.35 2.68 -35.80
CA LEU A 15 -66.00 1.61 -35.03
C LEU A 15 -66.94 2.12 -33.92
N ARG A 16 -66.68 3.31 -33.36
CA ARG A 16 -67.48 3.85 -32.24
C ARG A 16 -68.70 4.64 -32.70
N PHE A 17 -68.61 5.32 -33.84
CA PHE A 17 -69.62 6.30 -34.27
C PHE A 17 -70.47 5.85 -35.46
N LEU A 18 -69.98 4.93 -36.28
CA LEU A 18 -70.71 4.40 -37.43
C LEU A 18 -72.04 3.71 -37.05
N PRO A 19 -72.14 2.95 -35.93
CA PRO A 19 -73.43 2.41 -35.49
C PRO A 19 -74.46 3.49 -35.12
N ALA A 20 -74.03 4.56 -34.43
CA ALA A 20 -74.92 5.65 -34.02
C ALA A 20 -75.40 6.48 -35.23
N ALA A 21 -74.53 6.71 -36.21
CA ALA A 21 -74.85 7.43 -37.43
C ALA A 21 -75.89 6.69 -38.31
N ILE A 22 -75.95 5.36 -38.22
CA ILE A 22 -76.91 4.52 -38.96
C ILE A 22 -78.22 4.33 -38.17
N LEU A 23 -78.12 4.06 -36.87
CA LEU A 23 -79.29 3.75 -36.03
C LEU A 23 -80.15 4.97 -35.71
N ALA A 24 -79.56 6.17 -35.54
CA ALA A 24 -80.31 7.35 -35.17
C ALA A 24 -81.32 7.81 -36.26
N PRO A 25 -80.95 7.92 -37.55
CA PRO A 25 -81.92 8.22 -38.60
C PRO A 25 -83.01 7.15 -38.71
N TRP A 26 -82.66 5.86 -38.53
CA TRP A 26 -83.62 4.76 -38.59
C TRP A 26 -84.66 4.85 -37.47
N LEU A 27 -84.23 5.11 -36.22
CA LEU A 27 -85.12 5.25 -35.07
C LEU A 27 -86.03 6.48 -35.18
N ILE A 28 -85.49 7.64 -35.58
CA ILE A 28 -86.30 8.87 -35.76
C ILE A 28 -87.28 8.67 -36.92
N GLY A 29 -86.87 7.96 -37.97
CA GLY A 29 -87.75 7.62 -39.09
C GLY A 29 -88.94 6.76 -38.65
N GLY A 30 -88.69 5.77 -37.78
CA GLY A 30 -89.74 4.96 -37.17
C GLY A 30 -90.69 5.78 -36.27
N LEU A 31 -90.14 6.66 -35.42
CA LEU A 31 -90.93 7.58 -34.58
C LEU A 31 -91.77 8.55 -35.42
N ARG A 32 -91.24 9.03 -36.55
CA ARG A 32 -91.97 9.87 -37.50
C ARG A 32 -93.21 9.14 -38.04
N LEU A 33 -93.02 7.92 -38.54
CA LEU A 33 -94.11 7.13 -39.11
C LEU A 33 -95.18 6.82 -38.06
N LEU A 34 -94.78 6.58 -36.81
CA LEU A 34 -95.71 6.31 -35.72
C LEU A 34 -96.55 7.54 -35.36
N GLY A 35 -95.94 8.73 -35.28
CA GLY A 35 -96.63 9.98 -34.96
C GLY A 35 -97.55 10.48 -36.07
N GLU A 36 -97.19 10.23 -37.34
CA GLU A 36 -98.06 10.48 -38.49
C GLU A 36 -99.29 9.55 -38.47
N ARG A 37 -99.10 8.27 -38.13
CA ARG A 37 -100.21 7.29 -38.00
C ARG A 37 -101.15 7.56 -36.84
N SER A 38 -100.66 8.14 -35.74
CA SER A 38 -101.49 8.50 -34.58
C SER A 38 -102.18 9.86 -34.71
N GLY A 39 -101.99 10.57 -35.83
CA GLY A 39 -102.63 11.86 -36.11
C GLY A 39 -102.05 13.04 -35.33
N LEU A 40 -100.85 12.92 -34.75
CA LEU A 40 -100.22 13.98 -33.94
C LEU A 40 -99.75 15.19 -34.78
N TYR A 41 -99.42 14.97 -36.06
CA TYR A 41 -98.97 15.99 -37.01
C TYR A 41 -99.16 15.51 -38.46
N GLY A 42 -99.19 16.44 -39.41
CA GLY A 42 -99.28 16.13 -40.85
C GLY A 42 -97.94 15.73 -41.49
N THR A 43 -98.00 15.15 -42.69
CA THR A 43 -96.83 14.64 -43.43
C THR A 43 -95.74 15.70 -43.64
N GLU A 44 -96.11 16.93 -43.99
CA GLU A 44 -95.16 18.03 -44.21
C GLU A 44 -94.38 18.41 -42.95
N LEU A 45 -95.08 18.54 -41.81
CA LEU A 45 -94.46 18.81 -40.51
C LEU A 45 -93.59 17.62 -40.06
N GLY A 46 -94.02 16.39 -40.31
CA GLY A 46 -93.26 15.18 -39.97
C GLY A 46 -91.93 15.08 -40.74
N VAL A 47 -91.90 15.44 -42.03
CA VAL A 47 -90.68 15.51 -42.83
C VAL A 47 -89.73 16.59 -42.29
N ALA A 48 -90.26 17.78 -42.00
CA ALA A 48 -89.47 18.88 -41.45
C ALA A 48 -88.84 18.52 -40.10
N LEU A 49 -89.63 17.96 -39.17
CA LEU A 49 -89.14 17.51 -37.86
C LEU A 49 -88.08 16.40 -37.98
N PHE A 50 -88.26 15.45 -38.90
CA PHE A 50 -87.28 14.41 -39.16
C PHE A 50 -85.96 14.99 -39.69
N ALA A 51 -86.02 15.90 -40.68
CA ALA A 51 -84.84 16.54 -41.26
C ALA A 51 -84.10 17.38 -40.21
N SER A 52 -84.81 18.23 -39.46
CA SER A 52 -84.21 19.04 -38.39
C SER A 52 -83.59 18.18 -37.29
N SER A 53 -84.25 17.10 -36.87
CA SER A 53 -83.72 16.18 -35.85
C SER A 53 -82.44 15.48 -36.32
N ASN A 54 -82.39 15.03 -37.58
CA ASN A 54 -81.18 14.43 -38.14
C ASN A 54 -80.04 15.43 -38.25
N ILE A 55 -80.31 16.66 -38.71
CA ILE A 55 -79.29 17.72 -38.76
C ILE A 55 -78.73 18.00 -37.37
N ILE A 56 -79.59 18.11 -36.34
CA ILE A 56 -79.16 18.33 -34.96
C ILE A 56 -78.32 17.15 -34.45
N ILE A 57 -78.75 15.91 -34.68
CA ILE A 57 -78.00 14.72 -34.22
C ILE A 57 -76.66 14.59 -34.93
N PHE A 58 -76.61 14.78 -36.24
CA PHE A 58 -75.34 14.75 -36.97
C PHE A 58 -74.42 15.90 -36.54
N ALA A 59 -74.95 17.10 -36.32
CA ALA A 59 -74.17 18.22 -35.78
C ALA A 59 -73.60 17.90 -34.40
N LEU A 60 -74.40 17.31 -33.50
CA LEU A 60 -73.95 16.89 -32.17
C LEU A 60 -72.92 15.75 -32.23
N LEU A 61 -73.09 14.79 -33.14
CA LEU A 61 -72.18 13.68 -33.34
C LEU A 61 -70.84 14.16 -33.91
N ILE A 62 -70.85 15.06 -34.88
CA ILE A 62 -69.65 15.71 -35.43
C ILE A 62 -68.97 16.54 -34.35
N TRP A 63 -69.72 17.35 -33.60
CA TRP A 63 -69.16 18.15 -32.51
C TRP A 63 -68.53 17.28 -31.41
N TRP A 64 -69.20 16.19 -31.00
CA TRP A 64 -68.65 15.24 -30.06
C TRP A 64 -67.39 14.57 -30.63
N ASN A 65 -67.42 14.13 -31.88
CA ASN A 65 -66.27 13.51 -32.54
C ASN A 65 -65.06 14.47 -32.59
N ALA A 66 -65.27 15.72 -33.01
CA ALA A 66 -64.24 16.76 -33.03
C ALA A 66 -63.69 17.03 -31.62
N ARG A 67 -64.57 17.16 -30.62
CA ARG A 67 -64.17 17.36 -29.22
C ARG A 67 -63.43 16.16 -28.62
N TRP A 68 -63.72 14.94 -29.08
CA TRP A 68 -63.01 13.74 -28.66
C TRP A 68 -61.64 13.64 -29.34
N LEU A 69 -61.56 13.95 -30.64
CA LEU A 69 -60.32 13.98 -31.40
C LEU A 69 -59.32 14.95 -30.79
N ASN A 70 -59.76 16.19 -30.52
CA ASN A 70 -58.90 17.22 -29.93
C ASN A 70 -58.39 16.77 -28.56
N ARG A 71 -59.26 16.22 -27.70
CA ARG A 71 -58.83 15.68 -26.40
C ARG A 71 -57.80 14.55 -26.52
N ALA A 72 -57.99 13.63 -27.45
CA ALA A 72 -57.07 12.52 -27.66
C ALA A 72 -55.70 12.98 -28.21
N GLU A 73 -55.67 14.04 -29.00
CA GLU A 73 -54.43 14.64 -29.49
C GLU A 73 -53.71 15.43 -28.40
N ASP A 74 -54.45 16.18 -27.57
CA ASP A 74 -53.90 16.88 -26.41
C ASP A 74 -53.24 15.89 -25.43
N ASP A 75 -53.92 14.78 -25.12
CA ASP A 75 -53.37 13.72 -24.25
C ASP A 75 -52.07 13.13 -24.84
N ARG A 76 -52.01 12.93 -26.17
CA ARG A 76 -50.81 12.42 -26.85
C ARG A 76 -49.65 13.40 -26.78
N ILE A 77 -49.91 14.68 -26.98
CA ILE A 77 -48.89 15.73 -26.90
C ILE A 77 -48.33 15.81 -25.47
N GLN A 78 -49.20 15.76 -24.46
CA GLN A 78 -48.77 15.75 -23.05
C GLN A 78 -47.90 14.53 -22.72
N VAL A 79 -48.32 13.33 -23.13
CA VAL A 79 -47.52 12.11 -22.90
C VAL A 79 -46.17 12.18 -23.62
N ALA A 80 -46.15 12.64 -24.87
CA ALA A 80 -44.91 12.80 -25.64
C ALA A 80 -43.96 13.81 -24.99
N GLU A 81 -44.48 14.93 -24.49
CA GLU A 81 -43.69 15.94 -23.79
C GLU A 81 -43.14 15.43 -22.45
N VAL A 82 -43.96 14.73 -21.66
CA VAL A 82 -43.49 14.09 -20.41
C VAL A 82 -42.40 13.08 -20.70
N LEU A 83 -42.57 12.23 -21.72
CA LEU A 83 -41.55 11.25 -22.12
C LEU A 83 -40.27 11.93 -22.60
N ARG A 84 -40.39 13.01 -23.37
CA ARG A 84 -39.24 13.78 -23.84
C ARG A 84 -38.46 14.40 -22.68
N ARG A 85 -39.15 14.99 -21.70
CA ARG A 85 -38.52 15.54 -20.49
C ARG A 85 -37.85 14.45 -19.66
N ALA A 86 -38.53 13.34 -19.45
CA ALA A 86 -37.99 12.20 -18.70
C ALA A 86 -36.74 11.62 -19.39
N ASN A 87 -36.74 11.49 -20.72
CA ASN A 87 -35.57 11.04 -21.48
C ASN A 87 -34.42 12.04 -21.39
N ALA A 88 -34.67 13.34 -21.55
CA ALA A 88 -33.63 14.37 -21.43
C ALA A 88 -33.02 14.39 -20.01
N GLU A 89 -33.84 14.25 -18.97
CA GLU A 89 -33.36 14.14 -17.60
C GLU A 89 -32.55 12.86 -17.38
N LEU A 90 -32.99 11.72 -17.94
CA LEU A 90 -32.25 10.47 -17.85
C LEU A 90 -30.90 10.56 -18.56
N GLU A 91 -30.86 11.12 -19.77
CA GLU A 91 -29.62 11.35 -20.51
C GLU A 91 -28.66 12.24 -19.73
N GLN A 92 -29.16 13.31 -19.11
CA GLN A 92 -28.35 14.17 -18.24
C GLN A 92 -27.81 13.41 -17.03
N ARG A 93 -28.65 12.62 -16.34
CA ARG A 93 -28.22 11.80 -15.20
C ARG A 93 -27.16 10.77 -15.59
N VAL A 94 -27.33 10.12 -16.74
CA VAL A 94 -26.36 9.16 -17.28
C VAL A 94 -25.04 9.86 -17.61
N GLN A 95 -25.06 11.02 -18.25
CA GLN A 95 -23.86 11.79 -18.56
C GLN A 95 -23.10 12.20 -17.29
N VAL A 96 -23.80 12.78 -16.31
CA VAL A 96 -23.20 13.16 -15.02
C VAL A 96 -22.60 11.94 -14.33
N ARG A 97 -23.34 10.84 -14.24
CA ARG A 97 -22.85 9.64 -13.55
C ARG A 97 -21.67 9.00 -14.28
N THR A 98 -21.66 9.03 -15.61
CA THR A 98 -20.54 8.52 -16.41
C THR A 98 -19.29 9.37 -16.18
N ALA A 99 -19.42 10.70 -16.18
CA ALA A 99 -18.31 11.60 -15.88
C ALA A 99 -17.76 11.39 -14.46
N GLU A 100 -18.63 11.25 -13.45
CA GLU A 100 -18.23 10.95 -12.06
C GLU A 100 -17.48 9.62 -11.96
N LEU A 101 -17.95 8.58 -12.65
CA LEU A 101 -17.32 7.26 -12.65
C LEU A 101 -15.95 7.30 -13.34
N GLU A 102 -15.83 8.00 -14.47
CA GLU A 102 -14.56 8.19 -15.16
C GLU A 102 -13.55 8.96 -14.29
N GLU A 103 -13.99 10.03 -13.62
CA GLU A 103 -13.16 10.79 -12.70
C GLU A 103 -12.70 9.94 -11.52
N SER A 104 -13.62 9.20 -10.89
CA SER A 104 -13.30 8.29 -9.79
C SER A 104 -12.35 7.17 -10.23
N ALA A 105 -12.53 6.63 -11.44
CA ALA A 105 -11.66 5.59 -11.98
C ALA A 105 -10.25 6.12 -12.25
N LYS A 106 -10.14 7.32 -12.85
CA LYS A 106 -8.85 8.00 -13.07
C LYS A 106 -8.15 8.31 -11.75
N ALA A 107 -8.87 8.82 -10.75
CA ALA A 107 -8.32 9.11 -9.44
C ALA A 107 -7.81 7.83 -8.74
N LEU A 108 -8.56 6.73 -8.86
CA LEU A 108 -8.14 5.43 -8.33
C LEU A 108 -6.88 4.91 -9.03
N GLN A 109 -6.85 4.97 -10.37
CA GLN A 109 -5.69 4.55 -11.16
C GLN A 109 -4.45 5.39 -10.82
N ALA A 110 -4.57 6.72 -10.76
CA ALA A 110 -3.46 7.60 -10.41
C ALA A 110 -2.91 7.30 -9.01
N ARG A 111 -3.78 6.98 -8.05
CA ARG A 111 -3.38 6.60 -6.68
C ARG A 111 -2.67 5.25 -6.66
N GLU A 112 -3.13 4.29 -7.45
CA GLU A 112 -2.48 2.98 -7.58
C GLU A 112 -1.10 3.10 -8.23
N GLU A 113 -0.99 3.86 -9.32
CA GLU A 113 0.27 4.15 -10.01
C GLU A 113 1.26 4.86 -9.08
N GLN A 114 0.81 5.85 -8.31
CA GLN A 114 1.65 6.55 -7.34
C GLN A 114 2.17 5.58 -6.26
N PHE A 115 1.31 4.74 -5.68
CA PHE A 115 1.72 3.76 -4.68
C PHE A 115 2.71 2.75 -5.25
N ARG A 116 2.44 2.26 -6.46
CA ARG A 116 3.33 1.33 -7.17
C ARG A 116 4.69 1.96 -7.45
N ALA A 117 4.72 3.19 -7.94
CA ALA A 117 5.97 3.92 -8.21
C ALA A 117 6.82 4.09 -6.94
N VAL A 118 6.20 4.43 -5.81
CA VAL A 118 6.91 4.55 -4.51
C VAL A 118 7.50 3.20 -4.08
N ALA A 119 6.73 2.10 -4.21
CA ALA A 119 7.18 0.78 -3.81
C ALA A 119 8.26 0.20 -4.76
N GLU A 120 8.15 0.47 -6.07
CA GLU A 120 9.11 0.01 -7.08
C GLU A 120 10.45 0.79 -7.04
N THR A 121 10.42 2.05 -6.60
CA THR A 121 11.63 2.89 -6.46
C THR A 121 12.28 2.79 -5.08
N ALA A 122 11.69 2.03 -4.16
CA ALA A 122 12.25 1.81 -2.84
C ALA A 122 13.61 1.11 -2.93
N ALA A 123 14.60 1.61 -2.17
CA ALA A 123 15.93 1.01 -2.12
C ALA A 123 15.96 -0.35 -1.39
N GLU A 124 15.02 -0.55 -0.46
CA GLU A 124 14.89 -1.78 0.30
C GLU A 124 13.96 -2.78 -0.42
N ALA A 125 14.21 -4.06 -0.19
CA ALA A 125 13.39 -5.11 -0.75
C ALA A 125 12.02 -5.13 -0.05
N ILE A 126 10.95 -5.02 -0.84
CA ILE A 126 9.57 -5.06 -0.36
C ILE A 126 8.90 -6.30 -0.91
N ILE A 127 8.43 -7.15 -0.01
CA ILE A 127 7.75 -8.40 -0.35
C ILE A 127 6.42 -8.45 0.39
N SER A 128 5.34 -8.78 -0.30
CA SER A 128 4.07 -9.08 0.37
C SER A 128 3.60 -10.50 0.14
N ALA A 129 2.91 -11.07 1.12
CA ALA A 129 2.30 -12.39 1.04
C ALA A 129 0.87 -12.39 1.58
N ASP A 130 0.04 -13.28 1.03
CA ASP A 130 -1.31 -13.54 1.52
C ASP A 130 -1.30 -14.44 2.78
N THR A 131 -2.47 -14.72 3.37
CA THR A 131 -2.61 -15.61 4.54
C THR A 131 -2.15 -17.05 4.29
N SER A 132 -2.05 -17.48 3.03
CA SER A 132 -1.52 -18.80 2.65
C SER A 132 0.01 -18.81 2.59
N GLY A 133 0.67 -17.68 2.86
CA GLY A 133 2.11 -17.52 2.79
C GLY A 133 2.63 -17.44 1.35
N ARG A 134 1.76 -17.15 0.37
CA ARG A 134 2.16 -17.00 -1.04
C ARG A 134 2.49 -15.56 -1.36
N ILE A 135 3.58 -15.36 -2.08
CA ILE A 135 4.05 -14.02 -2.48
C ILE A 135 3.03 -13.39 -3.45
N THR A 136 2.54 -12.21 -3.11
CA THR A 136 1.59 -11.42 -3.90
C THR A 136 2.20 -10.13 -4.45
N TYR A 137 3.35 -9.71 -3.92
CA TYR A 137 4.08 -8.53 -4.38
C TYR A 137 5.58 -8.71 -4.16
N PHE A 138 6.37 -8.24 -5.11
CA PHE A 138 7.82 -8.39 -5.12
C PHE A 138 8.44 -7.25 -5.93
N ASN A 139 9.08 -6.27 -5.27
CA ASN A 139 9.62 -5.08 -5.94
C ASN A 139 10.99 -5.34 -6.61
N PRO A 140 11.48 -4.44 -7.50
CA PRO A 140 12.77 -4.59 -8.16
C PRO A 140 13.98 -4.72 -7.22
N ALA A 141 13.93 -4.08 -6.05
CA ALA A 141 14.96 -4.25 -5.03
C ALA A 141 14.97 -5.68 -4.45
N ALA A 142 13.80 -6.30 -4.27
CA ALA A 142 13.69 -7.71 -3.90
C ALA A 142 14.19 -8.64 -5.03
N GLU A 143 13.97 -8.29 -6.30
CA GLU A 143 14.53 -9.03 -7.43
C GLU A 143 16.05 -9.03 -7.40
N SER A 144 16.63 -7.85 -7.23
CA SER A 144 18.08 -7.67 -7.15
C SER A 144 18.66 -8.39 -5.93
N MET A 145 17.98 -8.34 -4.78
CA MET A 145 18.42 -8.98 -3.55
C MET A 145 18.33 -10.51 -3.63
N PHE A 146 17.19 -11.08 -4.03
CA PHE A 146 17.04 -12.54 -4.00
C PHE A 146 17.44 -13.24 -5.30
N GLY A 147 17.78 -12.49 -6.35
CA GLY A 147 18.18 -13.03 -7.65
C GLY A 147 17.04 -13.77 -8.36
N ARG A 148 15.79 -13.37 -8.12
CA ARG A 148 14.58 -13.94 -8.73
C ARG A 148 13.73 -12.82 -9.30
N THR A 149 13.12 -13.01 -10.45
CA THR A 149 12.18 -12.02 -10.97
C THR A 149 10.86 -12.08 -10.21
N ALA A 150 10.11 -10.99 -10.21
CA ALA A 150 8.76 -10.92 -9.66
C ALA A 150 7.86 -11.95 -10.35
N ALA A 151 8.00 -12.14 -11.67
CA ALA A 151 7.25 -13.15 -12.43
C ALA A 151 7.49 -14.58 -11.93
N GLU A 152 8.70 -14.90 -11.48
CA GLU A 152 9.02 -16.20 -10.88
C GLU A 152 8.57 -16.27 -9.41
N ALA A 153 8.72 -15.19 -8.65
CA ALA A 153 8.43 -15.18 -7.22
C ALA A 153 6.93 -15.18 -6.91
N LEU A 154 6.11 -14.53 -7.73
CA LEU A 154 4.67 -14.42 -7.51
C LEU A 154 3.99 -15.80 -7.43
N GLY A 155 3.20 -16.00 -6.38
CA GLY A 155 2.50 -17.26 -6.08
C GLY A 155 3.37 -18.31 -5.39
N MET A 156 4.70 -18.17 -5.35
CA MET A 156 5.58 -19.07 -4.59
C MET A 156 5.39 -18.86 -3.08
N PRO A 157 5.61 -19.91 -2.26
CA PRO A 157 5.59 -19.76 -0.82
C PRO A 157 6.80 -18.95 -0.35
N ILE A 158 6.62 -18.03 0.60
CA ILE A 158 7.68 -17.15 1.13
C ILE A 158 8.90 -17.92 1.68
N THR A 159 8.70 -19.19 2.06
CA THR A 159 9.74 -20.09 2.57
C THR A 159 10.85 -20.41 1.55
N VAL A 160 10.68 -20.10 0.27
CA VAL A 160 11.75 -20.24 -0.74
C VAL A 160 12.87 -19.22 -0.56
N LEU A 161 12.62 -18.12 0.14
CA LEU A 161 13.57 -17.02 0.37
C LEU A 161 14.36 -17.17 1.68
N MET A 162 14.22 -18.32 2.35
CA MET A 162 14.91 -18.62 3.61
C MET A 162 15.52 -20.03 3.58
N PRO A 163 16.63 -20.23 4.32
CA PRO A 163 17.22 -21.55 4.49
C PRO A 163 16.26 -22.56 5.12
N GLU A 164 16.42 -23.83 4.74
CA GLU A 164 15.52 -24.91 5.15
C GLU A 164 15.38 -25.06 6.66
N ARG A 165 16.49 -24.88 7.40
CA ARG A 165 16.53 -24.93 8.86
C ARG A 165 15.59 -23.94 9.56
N PHE A 166 15.20 -22.85 8.90
CA PHE A 166 14.31 -21.84 9.47
C PHE A 166 12.84 -22.00 9.07
N ARG A 167 12.53 -22.83 8.07
CA ARG A 167 11.16 -22.97 7.54
C ARG A 167 10.17 -23.51 8.58
N ALA A 168 10.57 -24.48 9.40
CA ALA A 168 9.71 -25.03 10.44
C ALA A 168 9.35 -23.98 11.51
N LEU A 169 10.34 -23.18 11.94
CA LEU A 169 10.14 -22.11 12.91
C LEU A 169 9.24 -21.00 12.34
N HIS A 170 9.46 -20.61 11.08
CA HIS A 170 8.60 -19.70 10.36
C HIS A 170 7.15 -20.21 10.30
N ASN A 171 6.93 -21.45 9.86
CA ASN A 171 5.58 -22.01 9.73
C ASN A 171 4.84 -22.14 11.07
N GLY A 172 5.56 -22.43 12.16
CA GLY A 172 5.01 -22.42 13.50
C GLY A 172 4.63 -21.00 13.97
N GLY A 173 5.44 -19.98 13.63
CA GLY A 173 5.10 -18.58 13.86
C GLY A 173 3.88 -18.12 13.05
N TRP A 174 3.82 -18.54 11.78
CA TRP A 174 2.73 -18.24 10.86
C TRP A 174 1.38 -18.81 11.34
N SER A 175 1.37 -20.10 11.70
CA SER A 175 0.17 -20.79 12.20
C SER A 175 -0.36 -20.14 13.47
N ARG A 176 0.56 -19.78 14.39
CA ARG A 176 0.20 -19.07 15.63
C ARG A 176 -0.45 -17.73 15.35
N TYR A 177 0.08 -16.93 14.42
CA TYR A 177 -0.54 -15.64 14.07
C TYR A 177 -1.95 -15.85 13.52
N LEU A 178 -2.15 -16.85 12.66
CA LEU A 178 -3.48 -17.14 12.11
C LEU A 178 -4.49 -17.54 13.20
N GLU A 179 -4.03 -18.18 14.28
CA GLU A 179 -4.85 -18.55 15.43
C GLU A 179 -5.13 -17.38 16.39
N THR A 180 -4.11 -16.59 16.71
CA THR A 180 -4.19 -15.58 17.79
C THR A 180 -4.46 -14.17 17.30
N GLY A 181 -4.17 -13.88 16.02
CA GLY A 181 -4.15 -12.52 15.47
C GLY A 181 -3.04 -11.62 16.04
N GLU A 182 -2.19 -12.15 16.92
CA GLU A 182 -1.16 -11.40 17.64
C GLU A 182 0.21 -11.63 17.00
N PRO A 183 0.80 -10.59 16.38
CA PRO A 183 2.09 -10.73 15.76
C PRO A 183 3.23 -10.65 16.78
N HIS A 184 4.08 -11.67 16.80
CA HIS A 184 5.26 -11.69 17.68
C HIS A 184 6.42 -10.83 17.14
N VAL A 185 6.36 -10.44 15.86
CA VAL A 185 7.46 -9.79 15.13
C VAL A 185 7.03 -8.46 14.47
N VAL A 186 5.74 -8.12 14.48
CA VAL A 186 5.26 -6.88 13.83
C VAL A 186 5.69 -5.67 14.66
N GLY A 187 6.25 -4.68 13.97
CA GLY A 187 6.81 -3.48 14.59
C GLY A 187 8.18 -3.67 15.25
N ARG A 188 8.83 -4.84 15.07
CA ARG A 188 10.21 -5.08 15.50
C ARG A 188 11.08 -5.43 14.30
N THR A 189 12.27 -4.83 14.30
CA THR A 189 13.34 -5.15 13.36
C THR A 189 14.05 -6.42 13.85
N VAL A 190 14.09 -7.47 13.04
CA VAL A 190 14.76 -8.74 13.37
C VAL A 190 15.85 -9.08 12.36
N GLU A 191 17.03 -9.48 12.86
CA GLU A 191 18.11 -10.03 12.04
C GLU A 191 17.85 -11.52 11.80
N LEU A 192 17.84 -11.93 10.53
CA LEU A 192 17.62 -13.31 10.08
C LEU A 192 18.60 -13.64 8.95
N THR A 193 18.47 -14.84 8.40
CA THR A 193 19.25 -15.28 7.22
C THR A 193 18.31 -15.47 6.04
N GLY A 194 18.61 -14.78 4.95
CA GLY A 194 17.96 -14.98 3.66
C GLY A 194 18.67 -16.02 2.80
N LEU A 195 17.97 -16.52 1.79
CA LEU A 195 18.50 -17.43 0.79
C LEU A 195 18.24 -16.85 -0.61
N ARG A 196 19.30 -16.61 -1.38
CA ARG A 196 19.20 -16.17 -2.78
C ARG A 196 18.89 -17.36 -3.70
N SER A 197 18.55 -17.08 -4.96
CA SER A 197 18.25 -18.10 -5.97
C SER A 197 19.41 -19.05 -6.27
N ASP A 198 20.66 -18.59 -6.09
CA ASP A 198 21.89 -19.37 -6.23
C ASP A 198 22.22 -20.23 -4.99
N ASN A 199 21.32 -20.26 -4.00
CA ASN A 199 21.48 -20.88 -2.67
C ASN A 199 22.54 -20.23 -1.76
N SER A 200 23.06 -19.05 -2.10
CA SER A 200 23.88 -18.29 -1.17
C SER A 200 23.02 -17.74 -0.02
N GLU A 201 23.58 -17.82 1.19
CA GLU A 201 22.98 -17.27 2.39
C GLU A 201 23.55 -15.89 2.67
N PHE A 202 22.70 -14.98 3.13
CA PHE A 202 23.12 -13.64 3.52
C PHE A 202 22.37 -13.19 4.77
N PRO A 203 23.02 -12.42 5.66
CA PRO A 203 22.34 -11.82 6.79
C PRO A 203 21.42 -10.72 6.28
N LEU A 204 20.17 -10.77 6.71
CA LEU A 204 19.17 -9.75 6.41
C LEU A 204 18.55 -9.24 7.70
N GLU A 205 18.02 -8.04 7.61
CA GLU A 205 17.22 -7.41 8.63
C GLU A 205 15.83 -7.18 8.04
N LEU A 206 14.77 -7.54 8.74
CA LEU A 206 13.41 -7.29 8.25
C LEU A 206 12.50 -6.64 9.29
N SER A 207 11.59 -5.82 8.78
CA SER A 207 10.44 -5.28 9.51
C SER A 207 9.16 -5.81 8.87
N LEU A 208 8.27 -6.35 9.69
CA LEU A 208 7.01 -6.94 9.24
C LEU A 208 5.84 -6.04 9.62
N ALA A 209 4.95 -5.78 8.66
CA ALA A 209 3.66 -5.16 8.86
C ALA A 209 2.55 -6.04 8.28
N HIS A 210 1.32 -5.86 8.74
CA HIS A 210 0.15 -6.49 8.14
C HIS A 210 -0.96 -5.47 7.90
N TRP A 211 -1.78 -5.72 6.90
CA TRP A 211 -2.92 -4.88 6.54
C TRP A 211 -4.07 -5.75 6.05
N ARG A 212 -5.29 -5.21 6.15
CA ARG A 212 -6.53 -5.92 5.83
C ARG A 212 -7.27 -5.19 4.73
N THR A 213 -7.82 -5.96 3.80
CA THR A 213 -8.77 -5.48 2.79
C THR A 213 -10.05 -6.30 2.85
N THR A 214 -10.99 -5.98 1.95
CA THR A 214 -12.18 -6.79 1.71
C THR A 214 -11.87 -8.19 1.19
N VAL A 215 -10.68 -8.40 0.60
CA VAL A 215 -10.26 -9.67 -0.02
C VAL A 215 -9.53 -10.57 0.98
N GLY A 216 -8.86 -9.99 1.98
CA GLY A 216 -8.15 -10.77 2.99
C GLY A 216 -7.15 -9.97 3.81
N THR A 217 -6.34 -10.69 4.60
CA THR A 217 -5.20 -10.13 5.32
C THR A 217 -3.93 -10.37 4.51
N PHE A 218 -3.06 -9.36 4.46
CA PHE A 218 -1.78 -9.41 3.78
C PHE A 218 -0.68 -9.01 4.74
N PHE A 219 0.51 -9.57 4.51
CA PHE A 219 1.71 -9.27 5.26
C PHE A 219 2.71 -8.65 4.31
N THR A 220 3.38 -7.59 4.74
CA THR A 220 4.42 -6.92 3.97
C THR A 220 5.69 -6.89 4.81
N ALA A 221 6.76 -7.45 4.27
CA ALA A 221 8.10 -7.38 4.82
C ALA A 221 8.91 -6.34 4.03
N ILE A 222 9.57 -5.45 4.77
CA ILE A 222 10.63 -4.59 4.25
C ILE A 222 11.94 -5.20 4.72
N ILE A 223 12.84 -5.50 3.79
CA ILE A 223 14.03 -6.30 4.00
C ILE A 223 15.26 -5.51 3.56
N ARG A 224 16.26 -5.48 4.43
CA ARG A 224 17.56 -4.85 4.22
C ARG A 224 18.66 -5.90 4.29
N ASP A 225 19.53 -5.91 3.29
CA ASP A 225 20.76 -6.70 3.33
C ASP A 225 21.76 -6.01 4.28
N ILE A 226 22.22 -6.75 5.29
CA ILE A 226 23.16 -6.24 6.31
C ILE A 226 24.55 -6.89 6.19
N SER A 227 24.86 -7.50 5.04
CA SER A 227 26.14 -8.17 4.79
C SER A 227 27.33 -7.23 4.99
N GLU A 228 27.28 -6.02 4.42
CA GLU A 228 28.36 -5.02 4.53
C GLU A 228 28.54 -4.56 5.99
N ARG A 229 27.43 -4.36 6.70
CA ARG A 229 27.42 -4.00 8.12
C ARG A 229 28.10 -5.10 8.95
N LYS A 230 27.74 -6.36 8.75
CA LYS A 230 28.34 -7.51 9.44
C LYS A 230 29.82 -7.67 9.12
N GLN A 231 30.22 -7.52 7.86
CA GLN A 231 31.63 -7.57 7.47
C GLN A 231 32.46 -6.49 8.17
N SER A 232 31.92 -5.27 8.27
CA SER A 232 32.56 -4.16 8.98
C SER A 232 32.65 -4.42 10.49
N GLU A 233 31.57 -4.91 11.11
CA GLU A 233 31.53 -5.31 12.52
C GLU A 233 32.58 -6.40 12.83
N ASP A 234 32.68 -7.40 11.96
CA ASP A 234 33.65 -8.49 12.10
C ASP A 234 35.09 -8.03 11.91
N GLN A 235 35.35 -7.13 10.95
CA GLN A 235 36.67 -6.54 10.75
C GLN A 235 37.12 -5.73 11.98
N VAL A 236 36.23 -4.90 12.53
CA VAL A 236 36.50 -4.14 13.77
C VAL A 236 36.78 -5.11 14.93
N ARG A 237 35.98 -6.17 15.06
CA ARG A 237 36.20 -7.21 16.08
C ARG A 237 37.58 -7.86 15.94
N GLN A 238 37.98 -8.23 14.72
CA GLN A 238 39.28 -8.84 14.45
C GLN A 238 40.44 -7.89 14.79
N ILE A 239 40.34 -6.62 14.40
CA ILE A 239 41.35 -5.60 14.72
C ILE A 239 41.47 -5.41 16.24
N ASN A 240 40.36 -5.36 16.97
CA ASN A 240 40.38 -5.25 18.43
C ASN A 240 41.05 -6.46 19.10
N VAL A 241 40.80 -7.67 18.60
CA VAL A 241 41.47 -8.88 19.10
C VAL A 241 42.98 -8.82 18.83
N GLN A 242 43.40 -8.41 17.63
CA GLN A 242 44.81 -8.25 17.28
C GLN A 242 45.50 -7.16 18.12
N LEU A 243 44.82 -6.03 18.34
CA LEU A 243 45.32 -4.95 19.17
C LEU A 243 45.49 -5.37 20.62
N ALA A 244 44.53 -6.13 21.17
CA ALA A 244 44.63 -6.67 22.53
C ALA A 244 45.81 -7.65 22.69
N ALA A 245 46.02 -8.51 21.69
CA ALA A 245 47.17 -9.42 21.67
C ALA A 245 48.50 -8.65 21.61
N ALA A 246 48.63 -7.66 20.71
CA ALA A 246 49.82 -6.84 20.58
C ALA A 246 50.13 -6.02 21.84
N ASN A 247 49.10 -5.48 22.51
CA ASN A 247 49.26 -4.79 23.79
C ASN A 247 49.81 -5.72 24.87
N THR A 248 49.27 -6.94 24.97
CA THR A 248 49.74 -7.94 25.95
C THR A 248 51.20 -8.33 25.70
N GLU A 249 51.60 -8.50 24.43
CA GLU A 249 52.98 -8.79 24.04
C GLU A 249 53.92 -7.64 24.40
N LEU A 250 53.53 -6.40 24.12
CA LEU A 250 54.31 -5.20 24.46
C LEU A 250 54.49 -5.04 25.97
N GLU A 251 53.46 -5.34 26.77
CA GLU A 251 53.53 -5.32 28.24
C GLU A 251 54.52 -6.37 28.76
N SER A 252 54.44 -7.61 28.27
CA SER A 252 55.38 -8.69 28.61
C SER A 252 56.82 -8.34 28.23
N PHE A 253 57.04 -7.84 27.02
CA PHE A 253 58.35 -7.38 26.57
C PHE A 253 58.89 -6.25 27.44
N SER A 254 58.07 -5.24 27.73
CA SER A 254 58.45 -4.10 28.59
C SER A 254 58.80 -4.56 30.01
N TYR A 255 58.09 -5.55 30.54
CA TYR A 255 58.38 -6.15 31.84
C TYR A 255 59.72 -6.92 31.82
N SER A 256 59.94 -7.77 30.81
CA SER A 256 61.19 -8.55 30.68
C SER A 256 62.41 -7.66 30.53
N ILE A 257 62.38 -6.69 29.61
CA ILE A 257 63.49 -5.74 29.40
C ILE A 257 63.78 -4.96 30.69
N SER A 258 62.75 -4.52 31.41
CA SER A 258 62.93 -3.83 32.68
C SER A 258 63.58 -4.73 33.73
N HIS A 259 63.24 -6.01 33.76
CA HIS A 259 63.85 -6.97 34.67
C HIS A 259 65.33 -7.21 34.32
N ASP A 260 65.61 -7.49 33.05
CA ASP A 260 66.95 -7.86 32.56
C ASP A 260 67.94 -6.69 32.66
N LEU A 261 67.47 -5.44 32.49
CA LEU A 261 68.29 -4.25 32.65
C LEU A 261 68.61 -3.92 34.12
N ARG A 262 67.86 -4.42 35.11
CA ARG A 262 68.14 -4.10 36.52
C ARG A 262 69.50 -4.62 36.99
N ALA A 263 69.87 -5.83 36.60
CA ALA A 263 71.14 -6.43 37.01
C ALA A 263 72.35 -5.59 36.56
N PRO A 264 72.55 -5.28 35.27
CA PRO A 264 73.68 -4.47 34.82
C PRO A 264 73.62 -3.04 35.36
N LEU A 265 72.44 -2.43 35.48
CA LEU A 265 72.32 -1.07 36.06
C LEU A 265 72.70 -1.02 37.53
N ARG A 266 72.33 -2.04 38.30
CA ARG A 266 72.73 -2.17 39.70
C ARG A 266 74.25 -2.36 39.82
N SER A 267 74.86 -3.14 38.94
CA SER A 267 76.32 -3.28 38.88
C SER A 267 77.01 -1.95 38.54
N ILE A 268 76.54 -1.22 37.53
CA ILE A 268 77.08 0.10 37.16
C ILE A 268 76.97 1.08 38.33
N ALA A 269 75.82 1.12 39.00
CA ALA A 269 75.61 1.97 40.17
C ALA A 269 76.55 1.60 41.32
N GLY A 270 76.69 0.30 41.63
CA GLY A 270 77.56 -0.20 42.70
C GLY A 270 79.04 0.06 42.45
N PHE A 271 79.54 -0.17 41.23
CA PHE A 271 80.94 0.15 40.89
C PHE A 271 81.20 1.66 40.89
N SER A 272 80.24 2.47 40.43
CA SER A 272 80.35 3.93 40.51
C SER A 272 80.41 4.41 41.96
N GLU A 273 79.67 3.75 42.86
CA GLU A 273 79.70 4.03 44.30
C GLU A 273 81.01 3.60 44.95
N ALA A 274 81.52 2.40 44.68
CA ALA A 274 82.81 1.95 45.18
C ALA A 274 83.95 2.90 44.76
N LEU A 275 83.96 3.36 43.50
CA LEU A 275 84.92 4.36 43.03
C LEU A 275 84.78 5.71 43.75
N LEU A 276 83.55 6.13 44.07
CA LEU A 276 83.29 7.37 44.82
C LEU A 276 83.67 7.27 46.30
N VAL A 277 83.63 6.08 46.90
CA VAL A 277 83.98 5.84 48.32
C VAL A 277 85.46 5.57 48.48
N ASP A 278 86.00 4.57 47.75
CA ASP A 278 87.35 4.04 47.96
C ASP A 278 88.44 4.88 47.28
N TYR A 279 88.10 5.62 46.22
CA TYR A 279 89.04 6.40 45.40
C TYR A 279 88.74 7.90 45.39
N ARG A 280 87.90 8.39 46.32
CA ARG A 280 87.45 9.80 46.37
C ARG A 280 88.59 10.80 46.30
N GLU A 281 89.63 10.60 47.09
CA GLU A 281 90.78 11.51 47.21
C GLU A 281 91.71 11.46 45.97
N LYS A 282 91.61 10.41 45.16
CA LYS A 282 92.38 10.24 43.92
C LYS A 282 91.64 10.74 42.67
N LEU A 283 90.37 11.10 42.80
CA LEU A 283 89.53 11.64 41.73
C LEU A 283 89.43 13.16 41.86
N ASP A 284 89.60 13.86 40.74
CA ASP A 284 89.34 15.29 40.67
C ASP A 284 87.83 15.59 40.75
N GLY A 285 87.47 16.85 40.94
CA GLY A 285 86.06 17.26 41.07
C GLY A 285 85.20 16.87 39.87
N LYS A 286 85.79 16.80 38.66
CA LYS A 286 85.08 16.36 37.44
C LYS A 286 84.86 14.85 37.43
N GLY A 287 85.83 14.04 37.83
CA GLY A 287 85.69 12.59 37.94
C GLY A 287 84.60 12.18 38.93
N GLN A 288 84.51 12.88 40.06
CA GLN A 288 83.43 12.66 41.04
C GLN A 288 82.05 13.04 40.48
N ASP A 289 81.91 14.17 39.78
CA ASP A 289 80.65 14.57 39.12
C ASP A 289 80.21 13.54 38.07
N TYR A 290 81.13 13.04 37.24
CA TYR A 290 80.79 12.02 36.24
C TYR A 290 80.28 10.71 36.86
N LEU A 291 80.93 10.20 37.92
CA LEU A 291 80.47 9.00 38.59
C LEU A 291 79.11 9.20 39.29
N GLN A 292 78.87 10.38 39.87
CA GLN A 292 77.56 10.73 40.42
C GLN A 292 76.47 10.77 39.34
N ARG A 293 76.77 11.31 38.15
CA ARG A 293 75.84 11.33 37.01
C ARG A 293 75.55 9.94 36.47
N VAL A 294 76.57 9.08 36.32
CA VAL A 294 76.42 7.68 35.89
C VAL A 294 75.55 6.92 36.88
N ARG A 295 75.82 7.04 38.19
CA ARG A 295 75.01 6.42 39.24
C ARG A 295 73.56 6.92 39.22
N ALA A 296 73.35 8.24 39.10
CA ALA A 296 72.03 8.83 39.03
C ALA A 296 71.26 8.38 37.77
N ALA A 297 71.93 8.25 36.62
CA ALA A 297 71.34 7.73 35.40
C ALA A 297 70.94 6.25 35.54
N ALA A 298 71.80 5.42 36.13
CA ALA A 298 71.53 4.02 36.38
C ALA A 298 70.32 3.80 37.30
N HIS A 299 70.21 4.59 38.38
CA HIS A 299 69.03 4.56 39.25
C HIS A 299 67.75 5.05 38.56
N ARG A 300 67.83 6.11 37.74
CA ARG A 300 66.67 6.60 36.99
C ARG A 300 66.14 5.55 36.01
N MET A 301 67.02 4.86 35.28
CA MET A 301 66.60 3.80 34.36
C MET A 301 66.08 2.57 35.10
N GLY A 302 66.73 2.14 36.19
CA GLY A 302 66.26 1.00 36.99
C GLY A 302 64.94 1.26 37.73
N GLY A 303 64.63 2.54 38.03
CA GLY A 303 63.42 2.98 38.71
C GLY A 303 62.27 3.43 37.80
N ALA A 304 62.47 3.52 36.48
CA ALA A 304 61.48 4.05 35.53
C ALA A 304 60.16 3.27 35.54
N HIS A 305 60.16 2.00 35.93
CA HIS A 305 58.96 1.16 35.98
C HIS A 305 57.96 1.56 37.08
N ARG A 306 58.41 2.22 38.16
CA ARG A 306 57.52 2.59 39.30
C ARG A 306 56.58 3.75 38.99
N ARG A 307 56.96 4.68 38.10
CA ARG A 307 56.14 5.85 37.74
C ARG A 307 55.06 5.54 36.72
N SER A 308 55.32 4.64 35.76
CA SER A 308 54.31 4.22 34.78
C SER A 308 53.18 3.42 35.44
N ALA A 309 53.48 2.54 36.40
CA ALA A 309 52.45 1.79 37.15
C ALA A 309 51.59 2.67 38.07
N GLN A 310 52.13 3.76 38.63
CA GLN A 310 51.38 4.68 39.50
C GLN A 310 50.53 5.69 38.72
N SER A 311 50.92 6.04 37.48
CA SER A 311 50.16 6.95 36.61
C SER A 311 48.88 6.33 36.04
N LEU A 312 48.85 5.00 35.84
CA LEU A 312 47.68 4.29 35.30
C LEU A 312 46.62 3.95 36.36
N ALA A 313 47.00 3.84 37.64
CA ALA A 313 46.05 3.61 38.74
C ALA A 313 45.22 4.85 39.14
N ALA A 314 45.50 6.01 38.54
CA ALA A 314 44.87 7.30 38.89
C ALA A 314 43.86 7.81 37.84
N GLN A 315 43.46 7.02 36.84
CA GLN A 315 42.34 7.38 35.97
C GLN A 315 41.01 6.94 36.63
N PRO A 316 40.14 7.88 37.03
CA PRO A 316 38.83 7.52 37.54
C PRO A 316 37.99 6.96 36.38
N ALA A 317 37.37 5.81 36.60
CA ALA A 317 36.38 5.23 35.70
C ALA A 317 35.16 6.17 35.63
N SER A 318 35.11 7.03 34.62
CA SER A 318 33.90 7.73 34.20
C SER A 318 33.52 7.22 32.82
N HIS A 319 32.48 6.39 32.73
CA HIS A 319 31.48 6.45 31.66
C HIS A 319 30.30 5.54 32.02
N SER A 320 29.19 6.19 32.35
CA SER A 320 27.80 5.72 32.23
C SER A 320 27.37 5.69 30.78
#